data_AF-A0A4S3JZR8-F1
#
_entry.id   AF-A0A4S3JZR8-F1
#
_cell.length_a   1.000
_cell.length_b   1.000
_cell.length_c   1.000
_cell.angle_alpha   90.00
_cell.angle_beta   90.00
_cell.angle_gamma   90.00
#
_symmetry.space_group_name_H-M   'P 1'
#
loop_
_entity.id
_entity.type
_entity.pdbx_description
1 polymer ?
#
loop_
_entity_poly.entity_id
_entity_poly.type
_entity_poly.pdbx_seq_one_letter_code
_entity_poly.pdbx_strand_id
1 'polypeptide(L)'
;MSKISNPFKFNSRYKPEPVAFDNKWNSDVGYLVTEFEAFNPNPDYGWKDAQRGSAPNKGAWPIIEPKHAPPATNVFPDVVARVLSSCWKATEPKSQRGDVVMGARDMSARSQAALQGQNYAPQVRPTKSSIETVMGNKDKIASDWNRFGGIDRANAVAFRGDSRKPVEVFKAGGFTPPSSRNDAWYLENAVFEAFDWYLFERYKRHITKAEFLWAVRDGGAWASDSKLLIEYTVWRRIVDNESSHLGRMVENECLKGYISCSTSIDSSLAFATDKYNRPGWLYLAIVHGGFIVPFKVKPKFKALWNSGEAEIAQWGTIPAERIVGFTHVQQFAKPDGPIFIRKSFRKSDPKAFETMFNVMSGCKPGG
;
A
#
# COMPACT_ATOMS: atom_id res chain seq x y z
N MET A 1 21.16 9.52 -10.48
CA MET A 1 20.46 10.34 -9.46
C MET A 1 21.47 11.31 -8.87
N SER A 2 21.21 12.62 -8.93
CA SER A 2 22.03 13.62 -8.26
C SER A 2 21.93 13.43 -6.75
N LYS A 3 23.05 13.32 -6.04
CA LYS A 3 23.07 13.36 -4.58
C LYS A 3 22.42 14.68 -4.14
N ILE A 4 21.20 14.62 -3.62
CA ILE A 4 20.54 15.80 -3.07
C ILE A 4 21.34 16.17 -1.82
N SER A 5 22.05 17.29 -1.89
CA SER A 5 22.70 17.90 -0.72
C SER A 5 21.65 18.07 0.37
N ASN A 6 21.94 17.63 1.60
CA ASN A 6 21.02 17.70 2.73
C ASN A 6 20.46 19.14 2.84
N PRO A 7 19.17 19.38 2.51
CA PRO A 7 18.63 20.75 2.47
C PRO A 7 18.25 21.26 3.85
N PHE A 8 18.42 20.45 4.90
CA PHE A 8 18.19 20.86 6.27
C PHE A 8 19.47 21.48 6.85
N LYS A 9 19.39 22.77 7.20
CA LYS A 9 20.41 23.43 8.01
C LYS A 9 20.00 23.31 9.48
N PHE A 10 20.50 22.28 10.15
CA PHE A 10 20.22 22.12 11.57
C PHE A 10 21.13 23.03 12.41
N ASN A 11 20.56 23.64 13.45
CA ASN A 11 21.35 24.30 14.48
C ASN A 11 22.05 23.21 15.29
N SER A 12 23.32 22.95 15.00
CA SER A 12 24.09 21.77 15.43
C SER A 12 24.41 21.72 16.94
N ARG A 13 23.71 22.50 17.78
CA ARG A 13 24.00 22.62 19.21
C ARG A 13 23.17 21.68 20.07
N TYR A 14 21.95 21.34 19.64
CA TYR A 14 21.11 20.42 20.40
C TYR A 14 21.55 18.98 20.20
N LYS A 15 21.94 18.31 21.28
CA LYS A 15 22.23 16.87 21.30
C LYS A 15 21.08 16.16 22.01
N PRO A 16 20.29 15.33 21.30
CA PRO A 16 19.20 14.60 21.92
C PRO A 16 19.74 13.59 22.92
N GLU A 17 19.35 13.76 24.18
CA GLU A 17 19.66 12.84 25.27
C GLU A 17 18.43 11.99 25.61
N PRO A 18 18.60 10.66 25.84
CA PRO A 18 17.49 9.82 26.27
C PRO A 18 16.89 10.30 27.60
N VAL A 19 15.58 10.27 27.69
CA VAL A 19 14.85 10.58 28.92
C VAL A 19 14.31 9.31 29.57
N ALA A 20 14.11 9.37 30.89
CA ALA A 20 13.47 8.30 31.62
C ALA A 20 12.07 8.05 31.05
N PHE A 21 11.72 6.77 30.88
CA PHE A 21 10.43 6.39 30.35
C PHE A 21 9.32 6.72 31.36
N ASP A 22 8.37 7.56 30.95
CA ASP A 22 7.20 7.90 31.76
C ASP A 22 6.17 6.77 31.72
N ASN A 23 5.72 6.34 32.91
CA ASN A 23 4.70 5.31 33.08
C ASN A 23 3.40 5.59 32.32
N LYS A 24 3.09 6.85 32.01
CA LYS A 24 1.95 7.24 31.17
C LYS A 24 1.92 6.49 29.83
N TRP A 25 3.08 6.16 29.26
CA TRP A 25 3.17 5.52 27.94
C TRP A 25 3.29 3.99 28.01
N ASN A 26 3.32 3.39 29.20
CA ASN A 26 3.54 1.94 29.38
C ASN A 26 2.50 1.10 28.65
N SER A 27 1.23 1.52 28.66
CA SER A 27 0.15 0.77 27.98
C SER A 27 0.30 0.73 26.47
N ASP A 28 0.94 1.74 25.90
CA ASP A 28 0.95 1.98 24.45
C ASP A 28 2.26 1.53 23.80
N VAL A 29 3.37 1.65 24.55
CA VAL A 29 4.72 1.28 24.12
C VAL A 29 5.15 -0.07 24.69
N GLY A 30 4.73 -0.41 25.91
CA GLY A 30 4.94 -1.72 26.53
C GLY A 30 6.37 -2.24 26.45
N TYR A 31 6.55 -3.44 25.91
CA TYR A 31 7.85 -4.10 25.81
C TYR A 31 8.85 -3.40 24.87
N LEU A 32 8.38 -2.46 24.03
CA LEU A 32 9.21 -1.76 23.04
C LEU A 32 10.25 -0.83 23.68
N VAL A 33 10.11 -0.48 24.97
CA VAL A 33 11.12 0.31 25.72
C VAL A 33 12.50 -0.35 25.77
N THR A 34 12.58 -1.66 25.52
CA THR A 34 13.84 -2.39 25.41
C THR A 34 14.58 -2.07 24.10
N GLU A 35 13.84 -1.80 23.03
CA GLU A 35 14.36 -1.54 21.67
C GLU A 35 14.40 -0.05 21.31
N PHE A 36 13.57 0.77 21.96
CA PHE A 36 13.39 2.19 21.67
C PHE A 36 13.85 3.06 22.84
N GLU A 37 14.54 4.16 22.53
CA GLU A 37 14.89 5.23 23.46
C GLU A 37 13.88 6.36 23.30
N ALA A 38 13.44 6.93 24.43
CA ALA A 38 12.58 8.11 24.46
C ALA A 38 13.44 9.37 24.46
N PHE A 39 13.09 10.37 23.67
CA PHE A 39 13.76 11.66 23.62
C PHE A 39 12.74 12.77 23.78
N ASN A 40 13.08 13.82 24.52
CA ASN A 40 12.30 15.06 24.45
C ASN A 40 12.46 15.67 23.04
N PRO A 41 11.39 16.24 22.45
CA PRO A 41 11.52 17.03 21.23
C PRO A 41 12.57 18.12 21.40
N ASN A 42 13.29 18.42 20.31
CA ASN A 42 14.23 19.53 20.31
C ASN A 42 13.49 20.85 20.61
N PRO A 43 13.83 21.56 21.71
CA PRO A 43 13.12 22.76 22.13
C PRO A 43 13.32 23.97 21.21
N ASP A 44 14.34 23.93 20.33
CA ASP A 44 14.54 24.97 19.30
C ASP A 44 13.47 24.89 18.20
N TYR A 45 12.75 23.77 18.13
CA TYR A 45 11.69 23.52 17.17
C TYR A 45 10.34 23.39 17.87
N GLY A 46 9.27 23.68 17.14
CA GLY A 46 7.93 23.65 17.69
C GLY A 46 6.89 23.35 16.62
N TRP A 47 5.96 22.46 16.97
CA TRP A 47 4.80 22.17 16.14
C TRP A 47 3.84 23.35 16.17
N LYS A 48 3.63 23.95 14.99
CA LYS A 48 2.45 24.79 14.75
C LYS A 48 1.25 23.88 14.52
N ASP A 49 0.06 24.32 14.91
CA ASP A 49 -1.15 23.53 14.71
C ASP A 49 -1.32 23.22 13.22
N ALA A 50 -1.30 21.93 12.87
CA ALA A 50 -1.40 21.50 11.48
C ALA A 50 -2.83 21.70 11.00
N GLN A 51 -3.04 22.50 9.94
CA GLN A 51 -4.33 22.54 9.29
C GLN A 51 -4.53 21.25 8.49
N ARG A 52 -5.48 20.40 8.93
CA ARG A 52 -5.89 19.20 8.20
C ARG A 52 -6.23 19.55 6.76
N GLY A 53 -5.59 18.88 5.80
CA GLY A 53 -5.82 19.10 4.36
C GLY A 53 -5.02 20.25 3.73
N SER A 54 -4.13 20.92 4.47
CA SER A 54 -3.14 21.78 3.83
C SER A 54 -2.07 20.91 3.17
N ALA A 55 -2.15 20.76 1.84
CA ALA A 55 -1.04 20.21 1.07
C ALA A 55 0.23 20.99 1.42
N PRO A 56 1.40 20.35 1.59
CA PRO A 56 2.61 21.04 1.98
C PRO A 56 2.84 22.23 1.03
N ASN A 57 2.78 23.43 1.62
CA ASN A 57 2.98 24.67 0.90
C ASN A 57 4.43 24.68 0.40
N LYS A 58 4.60 24.33 -0.88
CA LYS A 58 5.83 24.44 -1.68
C LYS A 58 6.84 23.29 -1.51
N GLY A 59 6.73 22.29 -2.38
CA GLY A 59 7.83 21.42 -2.77
C GLY A 59 7.79 20.01 -2.16
N ALA A 60 8.35 19.05 -2.86
CA ALA A 60 8.60 17.73 -2.32
C ALA A 60 9.63 17.85 -1.18
N TRP A 61 9.33 17.28 -0.02
CA TRP A 61 10.32 17.12 1.04
C TRP A 61 11.47 16.26 0.52
N PRO A 62 12.72 16.51 0.94
CA PRO A 62 13.85 15.69 0.51
C PRO A 62 13.67 14.23 0.92
N ILE A 63 14.08 13.33 0.04
CA ILE A 63 14.18 11.91 0.35
C ILE A 63 15.43 11.69 1.18
N ILE A 64 15.26 11.12 2.37
CA ILE A 64 16.35 10.72 3.26
C ILE A 64 16.59 9.23 3.03
N GLU A 65 17.63 8.91 2.27
CA GLU A 65 17.97 7.51 1.97
C GLU A 65 18.72 6.86 3.14
N PRO A 66 18.33 5.65 3.59
CA PRO A 66 19.08 4.92 4.61
C PRO A 66 20.44 4.48 4.05
N LYS A 67 21.51 4.66 4.84
CA LYS A 67 22.90 4.31 4.46
C LYS A 67 23.07 2.88 3.97
N HIS A 68 22.34 1.94 4.59
CA HIS A 68 22.45 0.51 4.34
C HIS A 68 21.26 -0.04 3.54
N ALA A 69 20.51 0.82 2.86
CA ALA A 69 19.39 0.36 2.04
C ALA A 69 19.90 -0.50 0.87
N PRO A 70 19.19 -1.59 0.51
CA PRO A 70 19.50 -2.33 -0.70
C PRO A 70 19.36 -1.40 -1.91
N PRO A 71 20.02 -1.66 -3.05
CA PRO A 71 19.82 -0.84 -4.24
C PRO A 71 18.33 -0.67 -4.55
N ALA A 72 17.86 0.57 -4.70
CA ALA A 72 16.51 0.85 -5.18
C ALA A 72 16.47 0.41 -6.65
N THR A 73 16.22 -0.87 -6.91
CA THR A 73 16.19 -1.38 -8.27
C THR A 73 14.91 -0.87 -8.94
N ASN A 74 15.08 -0.02 -9.96
CA ASN A 74 14.04 0.29 -10.95
C ASN A 74 13.58 -0.96 -11.72
N VAL A 75 14.36 -2.02 -11.58
CA VAL A 75 14.01 -3.36 -11.98
C VAL A 75 12.87 -3.81 -11.06
N PHE A 76 11.61 -3.59 -11.46
CA PHE A 76 10.60 -4.65 -11.29
C PHE A 76 11.37 -5.94 -11.55
N PRO A 77 11.49 -6.90 -10.60
CA PRO A 77 12.42 -8.01 -10.76
C PRO A 77 12.34 -8.46 -12.20
N ASP A 78 13.41 -8.42 -12.99
CA ASP A 78 13.26 -8.47 -14.46
C ASP A 78 12.39 -9.64 -14.89
N VAL A 79 12.37 -10.69 -14.07
CA VAL A 79 11.39 -11.78 -14.06
C VAL A 79 9.93 -11.32 -14.03
N VAL A 80 9.45 -10.53 -13.07
CA VAL A 80 8.08 -9.98 -13.01
C VAL A 80 7.77 -9.09 -14.20
N ALA A 81 8.67 -8.19 -14.62
CA ALA A 81 8.45 -7.39 -15.84
C ALA A 81 8.35 -8.27 -17.10
N ARG A 82 9.24 -9.27 -17.23
CA ARG A 82 9.21 -10.26 -18.32
C ARG A 82 7.99 -11.18 -18.25
N VAL A 83 7.55 -11.57 -17.05
CA VAL A 83 6.36 -12.40 -16.82
C VAL A 83 5.12 -11.60 -17.16
N LEU A 84 4.98 -10.36 -16.68
CA LEU A 84 3.88 -9.48 -17.05
C LEU A 84 3.86 -9.22 -18.56
N SER A 85 5.01 -8.92 -19.18
CA SER A 85 5.11 -8.74 -20.64
C SER A 85 4.78 -10.02 -21.42
N SER A 86 5.18 -11.20 -20.92
CA SER A 86 4.92 -12.49 -21.58
C SER A 86 3.47 -12.94 -21.40
N CYS A 87 2.91 -12.80 -20.20
CA CYS A 87 1.50 -13.03 -19.94
C CYS A 87 0.64 -12.10 -20.79
N TRP A 88 1.02 -10.82 -20.90
CA TRP A 88 0.31 -9.87 -21.73
C TRP A 88 0.40 -10.20 -23.23
N LYS A 89 1.60 -10.51 -23.76
CA LYS A 89 1.76 -11.01 -25.14
C LYS A 89 0.98 -12.30 -25.41
N ALA A 90 0.79 -13.14 -24.40
CA ALA A 90 0.01 -14.36 -24.51
C ALA A 90 -1.52 -14.10 -24.45
N THR A 91 -1.95 -13.04 -23.77
CA THR A 91 -3.35 -12.63 -23.64
C THR A 91 -3.77 -11.55 -24.64
N GLU A 92 -2.82 -10.91 -25.33
CA GLU A 92 -3.10 -9.97 -26.39
C GLU A 92 -3.87 -10.71 -27.50
N PRO A 93 -5.06 -10.22 -27.89
CA PRO A 93 -5.80 -10.81 -28.99
C PRO A 93 -4.93 -10.70 -30.23
N LYS A 94 -4.33 -11.82 -30.65
CA LYS A 94 -3.59 -11.85 -31.90
C LYS A 94 -4.58 -11.54 -33.00
N SER A 95 -4.34 -10.45 -33.73
CA SER A 95 -5.15 -10.04 -34.89
C SER A 95 -5.11 -11.05 -36.04
N GLN A 96 -4.45 -12.19 -35.87
CA GLN A 96 -4.54 -13.31 -36.78
C GLN A 96 -5.66 -14.24 -36.32
N ARG A 97 -6.73 -14.30 -37.13
CA ARG A 97 -7.69 -15.40 -37.18
C ARG A 97 -6.92 -16.73 -37.19
N GLY A 98 -6.79 -17.34 -36.02
CA GLY A 98 -6.21 -18.64 -35.83
C GLY A 98 -6.54 -19.08 -34.42
N ASP A 99 -7.44 -20.05 -34.30
CA ASP A 99 -7.90 -20.62 -33.04
C ASP A 99 -6.70 -21.08 -32.19
N VAL A 100 -6.31 -20.26 -31.21
CA VAL A 100 -5.37 -20.69 -30.17
C VAL A 100 -6.19 -21.35 -29.06
N VAL A 101 -6.23 -22.68 -29.11
CA VAL A 101 -6.78 -23.53 -28.05
C VAL A 101 -5.80 -23.52 -26.86
N MET A 102 -6.11 -22.73 -25.83
CA MET A 102 -5.51 -22.93 -24.51
C MET A 102 -6.29 -24.03 -23.79
N GLY A 103 -5.73 -25.24 -23.72
CA GLY A 103 -6.34 -26.30 -22.90
C GLY A 103 -5.96 -27.76 -23.16
N ALA A 104 -5.03 -28.08 -24.08
CA ALA A 104 -4.60 -29.46 -24.26
C ALA A 104 -3.12 -29.54 -24.66
N ARG A 105 -2.22 -29.63 -23.68
CA ARG A 105 -0.91 -30.24 -23.93
C ARG A 105 -1.07 -31.74 -23.70
N ASP A 106 -0.78 -32.52 -24.74
CA ASP A 106 -0.67 -33.98 -24.81
C ASP A 106 -1.92 -34.83 -24.61
N MET A 107 -2.88 -34.71 -25.53
CA MET A 107 -3.70 -35.87 -25.92
C MET A 107 -3.55 -36.10 -27.42
N SER A 108 -2.87 -37.19 -27.79
CA SER A 108 -2.74 -37.64 -29.17
C SER A 108 -4.13 -37.79 -29.82
N ALA A 109 -4.25 -37.55 -31.12
CA ALA A 109 -5.53 -37.69 -31.83
C ALA A 109 -6.21 -39.07 -31.65
N ARG A 110 -5.43 -40.10 -31.25
CA ARG A 110 -5.93 -41.43 -30.91
C ARG A 110 -6.75 -41.49 -29.62
N SER A 111 -6.46 -40.67 -28.60
CA SER A 111 -7.18 -40.70 -27.32
C SER A 111 -8.52 -39.96 -27.37
N GLN A 112 -8.72 -39.03 -28.32
CA GLN A 112 -10.02 -38.39 -28.53
C GLN A 112 -11.04 -39.32 -29.21
N ALA A 113 -10.60 -40.20 -30.12
CA ALA A 113 -11.48 -41.17 -30.77
C ALA A 113 -11.97 -42.27 -29.81
N ALA A 114 -11.15 -42.66 -28.83
CA ALA A 114 -11.51 -43.67 -27.83
C ALA A 114 -12.58 -43.18 -26.81
N LEU A 115 -12.68 -41.87 -26.60
CA LEU A 115 -13.59 -41.27 -25.62
C LEU A 115 -14.98 -40.93 -26.19
N GLN A 116 -15.17 -41.01 -27.52
CA GLN A 116 -16.47 -40.75 -28.15
C GLN A 116 -17.47 -41.91 -27.99
N GLY A 117 -17.03 -43.10 -27.57
CA GLY A 117 -17.89 -44.25 -27.33
C GLY A 117 -18.59 -44.28 -25.96
N GLN A 118 -18.25 -43.37 -25.04
CA GLN A 118 -18.80 -43.35 -23.68
C GLN A 118 -19.42 -42.00 -23.36
N ASN A 119 -20.64 -41.72 -23.85
CA ASN A 119 -21.57 -40.67 -23.39
C ASN A 119 -20.94 -39.45 -22.67
N TYR A 120 -19.87 -38.89 -23.23
CA TYR A 120 -19.18 -37.76 -22.64
C TYR A 120 -19.92 -36.53 -23.14
N ALA A 121 -20.78 -35.96 -22.29
CA ALA A 121 -21.38 -34.68 -22.57
C ALA A 121 -20.23 -33.69 -22.81
N PRO A 122 -20.08 -33.14 -24.03
CA PRO A 122 -18.99 -32.24 -24.32
C PRO A 122 -19.07 -31.08 -23.33
N GLN A 123 -18.02 -30.97 -22.52
CA GLN A 123 -17.82 -29.84 -21.62
C GLN A 123 -18.14 -28.58 -22.43
N VAL A 124 -19.15 -27.85 -21.98
CA VAL A 124 -19.70 -26.67 -22.66
C VAL A 124 -18.53 -25.80 -23.09
N ARG A 125 -18.24 -25.81 -24.40
CA ARG A 125 -17.27 -24.88 -24.97
C ARG A 125 -17.75 -23.50 -24.55
N PRO A 126 -16.91 -22.64 -23.96
CA PRO A 126 -17.20 -21.22 -23.91
C PRO A 126 -17.17 -20.72 -25.36
N THR A 127 -18.28 -20.90 -26.08
CA THR A 127 -18.47 -20.36 -27.41
C THR A 127 -18.56 -18.85 -27.24
N LYS A 128 -17.49 -18.20 -27.65
CA LYS A 128 -17.06 -16.83 -27.30
C LYS A 128 -16.40 -16.78 -25.92
N SER A 129 -15.15 -16.31 -25.92
CA SER A 129 -14.54 -15.68 -24.75
C SER A 129 -15.55 -14.67 -24.19
N SER A 130 -16.33 -15.07 -23.19
CA SER A 130 -17.28 -14.21 -22.48
C SER A 130 -16.57 -13.04 -21.78
N ILE A 131 -15.24 -13.02 -21.81
CA ILE A 131 -14.38 -11.91 -21.44
C ILE A 131 -14.37 -10.81 -22.52
N GLU A 132 -14.44 -11.14 -23.81
CA GLU A 132 -14.31 -10.14 -24.90
C GLU A 132 -15.64 -9.55 -25.36
N THR A 133 -16.78 -10.21 -25.13
CA THR A 133 -18.06 -9.79 -25.75
C THR A 133 -18.91 -8.82 -24.88
N VAL A 134 -18.52 -8.50 -23.64
CA VAL A 134 -19.34 -7.65 -22.74
C VAL A 134 -18.56 -6.48 -22.10
N MET A 135 -17.23 -6.43 -22.19
CA MET A 135 -16.49 -5.29 -21.63
C MET A 135 -16.43 -4.14 -22.63
N GLY A 136 -17.52 -3.36 -22.71
CA GLY A 136 -17.62 -2.15 -23.53
C GLY A 136 -16.59 -1.06 -23.20
N ASN A 137 -15.86 -1.18 -22.08
CA ASN A 137 -14.76 -0.28 -21.71
C ASN A 137 -13.50 -1.09 -21.44
N LYS A 138 -12.55 -1.07 -22.39
CA LYS A 138 -11.18 -1.58 -22.20
C LYS A 138 -10.43 -0.84 -21.07
N ASP A 139 -10.93 0.31 -20.65
CA ASP A 139 -10.45 1.11 -19.52
C ASP A 139 -10.66 0.44 -18.15
N LYS A 140 -11.42 -0.67 -18.10
CA LYS A 140 -11.73 -1.41 -16.87
C LYS A 140 -10.72 -2.51 -16.53
N ILE A 141 -9.80 -2.85 -17.44
CA ILE A 141 -8.60 -3.64 -17.11
C ILE A 141 -7.45 -2.66 -16.92
N ALA A 142 -6.67 -2.82 -15.85
CA ALA A 142 -5.46 -2.05 -15.64
C ALA A 142 -4.52 -2.17 -16.86
N SER A 143 -4.48 -1.13 -17.70
CA SER A 143 -3.73 -1.08 -18.97
C SER A 143 -2.48 -0.20 -18.89
N ASP A 144 -2.26 0.40 -17.73
CA ASP A 144 -1.17 1.32 -17.43
C ASP A 144 0.05 0.67 -16.79
N TRP A 145 0.17 -0.67 -16.85
CA TRP A 145 1.42 -1.39 -16.53
C TRP A 145 2.65 -0.81 -17.25
N ASN A 146 2.49 -0.40 -18.51
CA ASN A 146 3.55 0.24 -19.29
C ASN A 146 3.94 1.62 -18.74
N ARG A 147 3.12 2.23 -17.87
CA ARG A 147 3.38 3.53 -17.25
C ARG A 147 4.26 3.42 -16.00
N PHE A 148 4.42 2.23 -15.41
CA PHE A 148 5.27 1.98 -14.24
C PHE A 148 6.76 2.13 -14.54
N GLY A 149 7.17 1.82 -15.78
CA GLY A 149 8.57 1.91 -16.18
C GLY A 149 9.16 3.33 -16.09
N GLY A 150 8.32 4.36 -15.94
CA GLY A 150 8.73 5.75 -15.79
C GLY A 150 8.47 6.36 -14.41
N ILE A 151 8.03 5.57 -13.42
CA ILE A 151 7.83 6.07 -12.05
C ILE A 151 9.12 5.87 -11.27
N ASP A 152 9.64 6.96 -10.70
CA ASP A 152 10.86 6.90 -9.90
C ASP A 152 10.66 6.05 -8.65
N ARG A 153 11.71 5.33 -8.27
CA ARG A 153 11.76 4.54 -7.04
C ARG A 153 12.86 5.05 -6.14
N ALA A 154 12.63 4.99 -4.83
CA ALA A 154 13.65 5.32 -3.85
C ALA A 154 13.55 4.42 -2.61
N ASN A 155 14.68 4.31 -1.93
CA ASN A 155 14.66 3.95 -0.52
C ASN A 155 14.51 5.24 0.27
N ALA A 156 13.66 5.23 1.28
CA ALA A 156 13.43 6.41 2.09
C ALA A 156 13.22 6.03 3.53
N VAL A 157 13.67 6.87 4.45
CA VAL A 157 13.04 6.97 5.75
C VAL A 157 11.81 7.88 5.55
N ALA A 158 10.62 7.39 5.88
CA ALA A 158 9.36 8.05 5.57
C ALA A 158 8.40 7.99 6.76
N PHE A 159 7.42 8.89 6.75
CA PHE A 159 6.40 9.03 7.77
C PHE A 159 5.17 8.20 7.43
N ARG A 160 4.46 7.77 8.46
CA ARG A 160 3.14 7.15 8.35
C ARG A 160 2.28 7.53 9.55
N GLY A 161 1.12 8.10 9.32
CA GLY A 161 0.09 8.24 10.35
C GLY A 161 -0.69 6.92 10.50
N ASP A 162 -0.96 6.50 11.73
CA ASP A 162 -1.82 5.35 12.02
C ASP A 162 -2.52 5.54 13.37
N SER A 163 -3.79 5.13 13.47
CA SER A 163 -4.55 5.22 14.71
C SER A 163 -4.19 4.13 15.72
N ARG A 164 -3.53 3.05 15.26
CA ARG A 164 -3.10 1.94 16.13
C ARG A 164 -1.93 2.35 17.00
N LYS A 165 -1.86 1.77 18.20
CA LYS A 165 -0.76 1.97 19.14
C LYS A 165 0.49 1.20 18.69
N PRO A 166 1.70 1.63 19.10
CA PRO A 166 2.94 0.95 18.73
C PRO A 166 2.91 -0.55 19.07
N VAL A 167 2.49 -0.92 20.28
CA VAL A 167 2.39 -2.35 20.65
C VAL A 167 1.51 -3.16 19.69
N GLU A 168 0.42 -2.59 19.18
CA GLU A 168 -0.50 -3.26 18.26
C GLU A 168 0.14 -3.45 16.88
N VAL A 169 0.78 -2.39 16.35
CA VAL A 169 1.49 -2.44 15.07
C VAL A 169 2.61 -3.47 15.09
N PHE A 170 3.39 -3.52 16.19
CA PHE A 170 4.50 -4.45 16.32
C PHE A 170 4.02 -5.89 16.54
N LYS A 171 2.95 -6.10 17.32
CA LYS A 171 2.31 -7.43 17.45
C LYS A 171 1.77 -7.95 16.11
N ALA A 172 1.32 -7.06 15.22
CA ALA A 172 0.91 -7.41 13.86
C ALA A 172 2.08 -7.68 12.90
N GLY A 173 3.33 -7.57 13.37
CA GLY A 173 4.52 -7.74 12.55
C GLY A 173 4.85 -6.53 11.66
N GLY A 174 4.22 -5.36 11.90
CA GLY A 174 4.46 -4.11 11.17
C GLY A 174 3.21 -3.60 10.43
N PHE A 175 3.43 -2.90 9.33
CA PHE A 175 2.36 -2.39 8.47
C PHE A 175 2.09 -3.33 7.31
N THR A 176 0.91 -3.95 7.33
CA THR A 176 0.43 -4.86 6.29
C THR A 176 -0.50 -4.14 5.32
N PRO A 177 -0.39 -4.38 4.00
CA PRO A 177 -1.23 -3.71 3.02
C PRO A 177 -2.70 -4.14 3.20
N PRO A 178 -3.67 -3.27 2.87
CA PRO A 178 -5.08 -3.61 2.97
C PRO A 178 -5.43 -4.94 2.28
N SER A 179 -4.83 -5.23 1.12
CA SER A 179 -5.05 -6.49 0.39
C SER A 179 -4.72 -7.77 1.17
N SER A 180 -3.90 -7.67 2.23
CA SER A 180 -3.50 -8.80 3.08
C SER A 180 -4.32 -8.91 4.37
N ARG A 181 -5.25 -7.98 4.63
CA ARG A 181 -6.11 -8.02 5.80
C ARG A 181 -7.19 -9.10 5.65
N ASN A 182 -7.36 -9.88 6.70
CA ASN A 182 -8.35 -10.94 6.80
C ASN A 182 -9.27 -10.79 8.03
N ASP A 183 -9.25 -9.64 8.71
CA ASP A 183 -10.11 -9.38 9.86
C ASP A 183 -11.57 -9.18 9.45
N ALA A 184 -12.50 -9.55 10.35
CA ALA A 184 -13.93 -9.52 10.09
C ALA A 184 -14.42 -8.12 9.71
N TRP A 185 -13.96 -7.08 10.43
CA TRP A 185 -14.33 -5.71 10.12
C TRP A 185 -13.94 -5.32 8.69
N TYR A 186 -12.75 -5.71 8.25
CA TYR A 186 -12.27 -5.45 6.91
C TYR A 186 -13.09 -6.19 5.85
N LEU A 187 -13.38 -7.48 6.07
CA LEU A 187 -14.23 -8.27 5.19
C LEU A 187 -15.62 -7.64 5.03
N GLU A 188 -16.23 -7.22 6.14
CA GLU A 188 -17.59 -6.71 6.20
C GLU A 188 -17.77 -5.29 5.67
N ASN A 189 -16.74 -4.45 5.74
CA ASN A 189 -16.88 -3.02 5.44
C ASN A 189 -16.05 -2.59 4.22
N ALA A 190 -14.86 -3.15 4.01
CA ALA A 190 -14.04 -2.78 2.86
C ALA A 190 -14.24 -3.75 1.69
N VAL A 191 -14.15 -5.06 1.95
CA VAL A 191 -14.22 -6.09 0.89
C VAL A 191 -15.64 -6.18 0.32
N PHE A 192 -16.66 -6.18 1.17
CA PHE A 192 -18.06 -6.19 0.76
C PHE A 192 -18.39 -5.02 -0.18
N GLU A 193 -18.12 -3.77 0.21
CA GLU A 193 -18.45 -2.59 -0.59
C GLU A 193 -17.79 -2.63 -1.97
N ALA A 194 -16.50 -3.02 -2.01
CA ALA A 194 -15.77 -3.14 -3.26
C ALA A 194 -16.28 -4.28 -4.16
N PHE A 195 -16.72 -5.40 -3.55
CA PHE A 195 -17.27 -6.53 -4.29
C PHE A 195 -18.70 -6.26 -4.80
N ASP A 196 -19.55 -5.61 -4.00
CA ASP A 196 -20.88 -5.17 -4.44
C ASP A 196 -20.76 -4.22 -5.63
N TRP A 197 -19.84 -3.25 -5.55
CA TRP A 197 -19.55 -2.36 -6.67
C TRP A 197 -19.10 -3.11 -7.93
N TYR A 198 -18.23 -4.12 -7.78
CA TYR A 198 -17.83 -4.98 -8.89
C TYR A 198 -19.02 -5.71 -9.53
N LEU A 199 -19.92 -6.25 -8.71
CA LEU A 199 -21.11 -6.93 -9.21
C LEU A 199 -22.07 -5.97 -9.93
N PHE A 200 -22.23 -4.76 -9.41
CA PHE A 200 -23.03 -3.73 -10.05
C PHE A 200 -22.43 -3.31 -11.39
N GLU A 201 -21.12 -3.09 -11.45
CA GLU A 201 -20.46 -2.66 -12.67
C GLU A 201 -20.47 -3.72 -13.77
N ARG A 202 -20.32 -5.01 -13.40
CA ARG A 202 -20.19 -6.12 -14.35
C ARG A 202 -21.52 -6.79 -14.70
N TYR A 203 -22.39 -6.96 -13.71
CA TYR A 203 -23.63 -7.73 -13.83
C TYR A 203 -24.88 -6.89 -13.56
N LYS A 204 -24.75 -5.60 -13.25
CA LYS A 204 -25.86 -4.70 -12.91
C LYS A 204 -26.71 -5.25 -11.76
N ARG A 205 -26.03 -5.87 -10.78
CA ARG A 205 -26.64 -6.50 -9.61
C ARG A 205 -26.00 -5.97 -8.34
N HIS A 206 -26.83 -5.57 -7.38
CA HIS A 206 -26.42 -5.36 -6.00
C HIS A 206 -26.65 -6.60 -5.15
N ILE A 207 -25.87 -6.72 -4.08
CA ILE A 207 -26.02 -7.72 -3.03
C ILE A 207 -26.06 -7.05 -1.66
N THR A 208 -26.74 -7.67 -0.73
CA THR A 208 -26.72 -7.25 0.68
C THR A 208 -25.48 -7.79 1.38
N LYS A 209 -25.09 -7.12 2.47
CA LYS A 209 -23.99 -7.59 3.32
C LYS A 209 -24.28 -8.99 3.90
N ALA A 210 -25.54 -9.28 4.22
CA ALA A 210 -25.94 -10.58 4.73
C ALA A 210 -25.74 -11.71 3.69
N GLU A 211 -26.17 -11.50 2.45
CA GLU A 211 -25.95 -12.45 1.35
C GLU A 211 -24.45 -12.68 1.10
N PHE A 212 -23.65 -11.61 1.10
CA PHE A 212 -22.21 -11.69 0.95
C PHE A 212 -21.57 -12.55 2.05
N LEU A 213 -21.85 -12.24 3.33
CA LEU A 213 -21.24 -12.95 4.45
C LEU A 213 -21.68 -14.41 4.50
N TRP A 214 -22.96 -14.68 4.20
CA TRP A 214 -23.46 -16.04 4.11
C TRP A 214 -22.72 -16.87 3.05
N ALA A 215 -22.52 -16.31 1.85
CA ALA A 215 -21.83 -17.00 0.78
C ALA A 215 -20.31 -17.15 1.02
N VAL A 216 -19.65 -16.14 1.59
CA VAL A 216 -18.18 -16.07 1.68
C VAL A 216 -17.63 -16.62 2.99
N ARG A 217 -18.32 -16.42 4.12
CA ARG A 217 -17.89 -16.87 5.44
C ARG A 217 -18.50 -18.21 5.80
N ASP A 218 -19.80 -18.36 5.59
CA ASP A 218 -20.57 -19.49 6.10
C ASP A 218 -20.72 -20.63 5.08
N GLY A 219 -20.14 -20.45 3.88
CA GLY A 219 -19.93 -21.50 2.88
C GLY A 219 -21.16 -21.89 2.08
N GLY A 220 -22.31 -21.20 2.26
CA GLY A 220 -23.49 -21.26 1.41
C GLY A 220 -24.05 -22.66 1.09
N ALA A 221 -25.18 -23.06 1.68
CA ALA A 221 -25.79 -24.36 1.41
C ALA A 221 -26.50 -24.47 0.03
N TRP A 222 -26.75 -23.34 -0.65
CA TRP A 222 -27.60 -23.29 -1.85
C TRP A 222 -26.80 -23.01 -3.13
N ALA A 223 -27.34 -23.45 -4.27
CA ALA A 223 -26.70 -23.26 -5.58
C ALA A 223 -26.47 -21.77 -5.95
N SER A 224 -27.34 -20.87 -5.50
CA SER A 224 -27.19 -19.42 -5.64
C SER A 224 -26.00 -18.88 -4.84
N ASP A 225 -25.75 -19.42 -3.66
CA ASP A 225 -24.64 -19.02 -2.79
C ASP A 225 -23.31 -19.49 -3.38
N SER A 226 -23.31 -20.69 -3.97
CA SER A 226 -22.16 -21.23 -4.73
C SER A 226 -21.78 -20.32 -5.91
N LYS A 227 -22.77 -19.76 -6.62
CA LYS A 227 -22.51 -18.81 -7.71
C LYS A 227 -21.86 -17.53 -7.20
N LEU A 228 -22.39 -16.96 -6.11
CA LEU A 228 -21.84 -15.74 -5.53
C LEU A 228 -20.41 -15.95 -5.02
N LEU A 229 -20.13 -17.11 -4.41
CA LEU A 229 -18.79 -17.50 -3.98
C LEU A 229 -17.83 -17.65 -5.17
N ILE A 230 -18.25 -18.24 -6.28
CA ILE A 230 -17.43 -18.32 -7.50
C ILE A 230 -17.14 -16.92 -8.05
N GLU A 231 -18.13 -16.04 -8.13
CA GLU A 231 -17.93 -14.66 -8.59
C GLU A 231 -16.99 -13.90 -7.66
N TYR A 232 -17.09 -14.11 -6.35
CA TYR A 232 -16.19 -13.56 -5.34
C TYR A 232 -14.76 -14.06 -5.51
N THR A 233 -14.54 -15.36 -5.68
CA THR A 233 -13.20 -15.94 -5.86
C THR A 233 -12.55 -15.46 -7.17
N VAL A 234 -13.31 -15.35 -8.26
CA VAL A 234 -12.84 -14.74 -9.51
C VAL A 234 -12.46 -13.28 -9.30
N TRP A 235 -13.30 -12.50 -8.64
CA TRP A 235 -13.01 -11.10 -8.32
C TRP A 235 -11.75 -10.98 -7.45
N ARG A 236 -11.63 -11.78 -6.38
CA ARG A 236 -10.43 -11.84 -5.54
C ARG A 236 -9.18 -12.12 -6.36
N ARG A 237 -9.24 -13.05 -7.32
CA ARG A 237 -8.10 -13.34 -8.19
C ARG A 237 -7.72 -12.15 -9.08
N ILE A 238 -8.70 -11.42 -9.60
CA ILE A 238 -8.47 -10.18 -10.36
C ILE A 238 -7.79 -9.15 -9.46
N VAL A 239 -8.35 -8.94 -8.26
CA VAL A 239 -7.79 -8.02 -7.27
C VAL A 239 -6.36 -8.37 -6.90
N ASP A 240 -6.05 -9.64 -6.63
CA ASP A 240 -4.71 -10.05 -6.25
C ASP A 240 -3.71 -9.77 -7.40
N ASN A 241 -4.12 -10.00 -8.65
CA ASN A 241 -3.31 -9.69 -9.82
C ASN A 241 -3.13 -8.18 -10.04
N GLU A 242 -4.15 -7.38 -9.70
CA GLU A 242 -4.11 -5.91 -9.79
C GLU A 242 -3.55 -5.24 -8.52
N SER A 243 -3.29 -5.98 -7.44
CA SER A 243 -2.84 -5.40 -6.15
C SER A 243 -1.45 -4.74 -6.25
N SER A 244 -0.65 -5.18 -7.22
CA SER A 244 0.64 -4.59 -7.59
C SER A 244 0.52 -3.45 -8.60
N HIS A 245 -0.70 -2.99 -8.86
CA HIS A 245 -0.98 -1.90 -9.78
C HIS A 245 -1.16 -0.57 -9.03
N LEU A 246 -0.07 0.19 -8.89
CA LEU A 246 -0.05 1.54 -8.31
C LEU A 246 -1.14 2.49 -8.85
N GLY A 247 -1.53 2.44 -10.13
CA GLY A 247 -2.64 3.28 -10.63
C GLY A 247 -3.98 2.93 -10.01
N ARG A 248 -4.22 1.62 -9.80
CA ARG A 248 -5.40 1.11 -9.11
C ARG A 248 -5.32 1.41 -7.62
N MET A 249 -4.11 1.47 -7.09
CA MET A 249 -3.87 1.94 -5.75
C MET A 249 -4.55 3.30 -5.60
N VAL A 250 -4.15 4.31 -6.37
CA VAL A 250 -4.68 5.67 -6.15
C VAL A 250 -6.19 5.77 -6.40
N GLU A 251 -6.75 4.95 -7.28
CA GLU A 251 -8.20 4.91 -7.53
C GLU A 251 -9.01 4.19 -6.43
N ASN A 252 -8.48 3.13 -5.81
CA ASN A 252 -9.21 2.33 -4.82
C ASN A 252 -8.32 1.82 -3.68
N GLU A 253 -8.53 2.38 -2.48
CA GLU A 253 -7.77 2.08 -1.27
C GLU A 253 -7.97 0.69 -0.68
N CYS A 254 -9.15 0.15 -0.84
CA CYS A 254 -9.60 -1.04 -0.13
C CYS A 254 -8.97 -2.34 -0.65
N LEU A 255 -8.13 -2.30 -1.67
CA LEU A 255 -7.56 -3.51 -2.29
C LEU A 255 -6.09 -3.32 -2.66
N LYS A 256 -5.47 -2.25 -2.15
CA LYS A 256 -4.07 -1.90 -2.35
C LYS A 256 -3.16 -3.01 -1.83
N GLY A 257 -2.23 -3.48 -2.66
CA GLY A 257 -1.05 -4.23 -2.24
C GLY A 257 0.08 -3.35 -1.72
N TYR A 258 -0.19 -2.07 -1.45
CA TYR A 258 0.80 -1.08 -1.09
C TYR A 258 0.56 -0.51 0.31
N ILE A 259 1.65 -0.17 0.97
CA ILE A 259 1.68 0.70 2.14
C ILE A 259 2.00 2.11 1.67
N SER A 260 1.07 3.03 1.93
CA SER A 260 1.30 4.45 1.75
C SER A 260 2.12 5.00 2.91
N CYS A 261 3.21 5.67 2.57
CA CYS A 261 4.04 6.48 3.46
C CYS A 261 4.25 7.85 2.80
N SER A 262 4.72 8.83 3.56
CA SER A 262 4.97 10.18 3.06
C SER A 262 6.36 10.66 3.43
N THR A 263 7.01 11.37 2.51
CA THR A 263 8.24 12.13 2.84
C THR A 263 7.94 13.42 3.60
N SER A 264 6.69 13.89 3.55
CA SER A 264 6.15 15.05 4.26
C SER A 264 5.49 14.61 5.57
N ILE A 265 6.04 15.08 6.69
CA ILE A 265 5.45 14.85 8.01
C ILE A 265 4.06 15.49 8.13
N ASP A 266 3.86 16.68 7.55
CA ASP A 266 2.59 17.41 7.54
C ASP A 266 1.47 16.55 6.93
N SER A 267 1.78 15.83 5.85
CA SER A 267 0.84 14.92 5.18
C SER A 267 0.51 13.71 6.05
N SER A 268 1.51 13.08 6.70
CA SER A 268 1.27 11.93 7.58
C SER A 268 0.53 12.27 8.86
N LEU A 269 0.74 13.46 9.42
CA LEU A 269 0.03 13.92 10.62
C LEU A 269 -1.48 13.98 10.39
N ALA A 270 -1.93 14.38 9.20
CA ALA A 270 -3.35 14.40 8.84
C ALA A 270 -4.03 13.01 8.87
N PHE A 271 -3.23 11.94 8.78
CA PHE A 271 -3.69 10.54 8.83
C PHE A 271 -3.39 9.84 10.16
N ALA A 272 -2.66 10.49 11.08
CA ALA A 272 -2.35 9.92 12.38
C ALA A 272 -3.60 9.83 13.27
N THR A 273 -4.50 10.80 13.16
CA THR A 273 -5.78 10.78 13.86
C THR A 273 -6.86 10.14 13.02
N ASP A 274 -7.81 9.46 13.65
CA ASP A 274 -8.92 8.84 12.91
C ASP A 274 -9.96 9.86 12.40
N LYS A 275 -11.03 9.38 11.76
CA LYS A 275 -12.09 10.25 11.22
C LYS A 275 -12.80 11.12 12.27
N TYR A 276 -12.72 10.76 13.55
CA TYR A 276 -13.27 11.50 14.68
C TYR A 276 -12.22 12.37 15.39
N ASN A 277 -11.05 12.57 14.77
CA ASN A 277 -9.90 13.26 15.34
C ASN A 277 -9.44 12.65 16.67
N ARG A 278 -9.68 11.35 16.91
CA ARG A 278 -9.14 10.68 18.11
C ARG A 278 -7.62 10.61 18.01
N PRO A 279 -6.92 10.67 19.15
CA PRO A 279 -5.47 10.57 19.19
C PRO A 279 -4.97 9.31 18.47
N GLY A 280 -3.77 9.39 17.93
CA GLY A 280 -3.12 8.29 17.25
C GLY A 280 -1.61 8.47 17.26
N TRP A 281 -0.96 7.97 16.23
CA TRP A 281 0.49 7.85 16.23
C TRP A 281 1.09 8.22 14.88
N LEU A 282 2.20 8.93 14.94
CA LEU A 282 3.06 9.18 13.79
C LEU A 282 4.24 8.22 13.88
N TYR A 283 4.47 7.46 12.82
CA TYR A 283 5.55 6.49 12.70
C TYR A 283 6.60 6.96 11.72
N LEU A 284 7.84 6.54 11.97
CA LEU A 284 8.98 6.65 11.08
C LEU A 284 9.37 5.25 10.63
N ALA A 285 9.36 5.00 9.32
CA ALA A 285 9.62 3.69 8.74
C ALA A 285 10.62 3.76 7.58
N ILE A 286 11.44 2.72 7.46
CA ILE A 286 12.34 2.52 6.32
C ILE A 286 11.58 1.84 5.18
N VAL A 287 11.35 2.59 4.13
CA VAL A 287 10.77 2.14 2.86
C VAL A 287 11.89 1.69 1.93
N HIS A 288 11.75 0.47 1.38
CA HIS A 288 12.68 -0.07 0.40
C HIS A 288 12.03 -0.11 -0.99
N GLY A 289 12.67 0.50 -1.99
CA GLY A 289 12.21 0.50 -3.38
C GLY A 289 10.79 1.02 -3.58
N GLY A 290 10.35 1.95 -2.74
CA GLY A 290 9.02 2.54 -2.81
C GLY A 290 8.87 3.41 -4.05
N PHE A 291 7.69 3.40 -4.66
CA PHE A 291 7.37 4.26 -5.78
C PHE A 291 7.14 5.69 -5.30
N ILE A 292 7.86 6.65 -5.86
CA ILE A 292 7.64 8.06 -5.61
C ILE A 292 6.39 8.48 -6.39
N VAL A 293 5.30 8.72 -5.67
CA VAL A 293 4.05 9.15 -6.29
C VAL A 293 4.19 10.63 -6.66
N PRO A 294 4.04 11.01 -7.94
CA PRO A 294 4.34 12.37 -8.36
C PRO A 294 3.45 13.43 -7.69
N PHE A 295 4.08 14.40 -7.02
CA PHE A 295 3.41 15.53 -6.36
C PHE A 295 2.60 16.41 -7.33
N LYS A 296 3.02 16.46 -8.60
CA LYS A 296 2.29 17.09 -9.70
C LYS A 296 2.28 16.15 -10.88
N VAL A 297 1.12 15.62 -11.20
CA VAL A 297 0.93 14.84 -12.41
C VAL A 297 0.74 15.77 -13.61
N LYS A 298 1.33 15.38 -14.76
CA LYS A 298 1.02 16.03 -16.05
C LYS A 298 -0.52 16.05 -16.24
N PRO A 299 -1.10 17.03 -16.95
CA PRO A 299 -2.56 17.17 -17.09
C PRO A 299 -3.29 15.86 -17.45
N LYS A 300 -2.70 15.05 -18.34
CA LYS A 300 -3.21 13.73 -18.75
C LYS A 300 -3.28 12.65 -17.66
N PHE A 301 -2.67 12.90 -16.50
CA PHE A 301 -2.62 11.99 -15.36
C PHE A 301 -3.20 12.63 -14.09
N LYS A 302 -3.68 13.88 -14.17
CA LYS A 302 -4.20 14.64 -13.03
C LYS A 302 -5.44 14.00 -12.41
N ALA A 303 -6.24 13.28 -13.21
CA ALA A 303 -7.37 12.49 -12.73
C ALA A 303 -6.96 11.28 -11.87
N LEU A 304 -5.72 10.80 -11.98
CA LEU A 304 -5.28 9.55 -11.38
C LEU A 304 -4.32 9.70 -10.19
N TRP A 305 -3.57 10.80 -10.05
CA TRP A 305 -2.43 10.85 -9.11
C TRP A 305 -2.25 12.16 -8.33
N ASN A 306 -3.26 13.03 -8.28
CA ASN A 306 -3.12 14.33 -7.61
C ASN A 306 -3.28 14.19 -6.08
N SER A 307 -2.46 13.35 -5.42
CA SER A 307 -2.52 13.19 -3.96
C SER A 307 -1.98 14.42 -3.23
N GLY A 308 -0.99 15.12 -3.79
CA GLY A 308 -0.36 16.25 -3.11
C GLY A 308 0.27 15.87 -1.77
N GLU A 309 0.45 14.57 -1.51
CA GLU A 309 0.85 14.01 -0.21
C GLU A 309 2.35 13.75 -0.10
N ALA A 310 3.11 13.98 -1.19
CA ALA A 310 4.53 13.60 -1.27
C ALA A 310 4.75 12.12 -0.91
N GLU A 311 3.85 11.28 -1.42
CA GLU A 311 3.72 9.87 -1.09
C GLU A 311 4.87 9.03 -1.67
N ILE A 312 5.32 8.09 -0.87
CA ILE A 312 6.17 6.98 -1.29
C ILE A 312 5.44 5.66 -0.97
N ALA A 313 5.04 4.95 -2.01
CA ALA A 313 4.22 3.75 -1.89
C ALA A 313 5.11 2.50 -1.93
N GLN A 314 5.16 1.76 -0.82
CA GLN A 314 5.88 0.49 -0.76
C GLN A 314 4.95 -0.68 -1.12
N TRP A 315 5.36 -1.52 -2.06
CA TRP A 315 4.65 -2.77 -2.31
C TRP A 315 4.89 -3.78 -1.17
N GLY A 316 3.82 -4.41 -0.70
CA GLY A 316 3.87 -5.38 0.39
C GLY A 316 4.08 -4.77 1.77
N THR A 317 4.30 -5.64 2.75
CA THR A 317 4.43 -5.29 4.17
C THR A 317 5.68 -4.46 4.47
N ILE A 318 5.56 -3.43 5.32
CA ILE A 318 6.69 -2.84 6.05
C ILE A 318 6.78 -3.58 7.38
N PRO A 319 7.74 -4.51 7.56
CA PRO A 319 7.85 -5.31 8.74
C PRO A 319 8.34 -4.48 9.93
N ALA A 320 8.05 -4.93 11.15
CA ALA A 320 8.26 -4.18 12.39
C ALA A 320 9.71 -3.70 12.58
N GLU A 321 10.71 -4.48 12.16
CA GLU A 321 12.14 -4.13 12.24
C GLU A 321 12.51 -2.89 11.42
N ARG A 322 11.69 -2.54 10.41
CA ARG A 322 11.87 -1.33 9.60
C ARG A 322 11.13 -0.12 10.16
N ILE A 323 10.36 -0.27 11.24
CA ILE A 323 9.83 0.86 12.00
C ILE A 323 10.92 1.33 12.97
N VAL A 324 11.39 2.55 12.76
CA VAL A 324 12.57 3.10 13.43
C VAL A 324 12.26 4.23 14.40
N GLY A 325 11.03 4.74 14.41
CA GLY A 325 10.59 5.68 15.40
C GLY A 325 9.09 5.89 15.41
N PHE A 326 8.59 6.52 16.47
CA PHE A 326 7.21 6.94 16.58
C PHE A 326 7.02 8.03 17.64
N THR A 327 5.94 8.79 17.53
CA THR A 327 5.51 9.76 18.54
C THR A 327 3.99 9.74 18.62
N HIS A 328 3.46 10.01 19.81
CA HIS A 328 2.02 10.18 19.98
C HIS A 328 1.56 11.48 19.31
N VAL A 329 0.32 11.46 18.84
CA VAL A 329 -0.32 12.60 18.17
C VAL A 329 -1.68 12.81 18.83
N GLN A 330 -1.87 13.99 19.41
CA GLN A 330 -3.13 14.39 20.03
C GLN A 330 -4.21 14.69 18.98
N GLN A 331 -5.38 15.08 19.47
CA GLN A 331 -6.41 15.68 18.64
C GLN A 331 -5.83 16.84 17.81
N PHE A 332 -6.36 17.02 16.60
CA PHE A 332 -5.90 18.04 15.64
C PHE A 332 -4.47 17.84 15.11
N ALA A 333 -4.01 16.58 15.06
CA ALA A 333 -2.78 16.21 14.37
C ALA A 333 -1.49 16.87 14.92
N LYS A 334 -1.46 17.12 16.24
CA LYS A 334 -0.32 17.72 16.94
C LYS A 334 0.48 16.67 17.70
N PRO A 335 1.76 16.45 17.39
CA PRO A 335 2.62 15.59 18.19
C PRO A 335 2.74 16.06 19.64
N ASP A 336 2.72 15.11 20.57
CA ASP A 336 2.96 15.36 21.98
C ASP A 336 3.81 14.26 22.63
N GLY A 337 4.43 14.64 23.75
CA GLY A 337 5.26 13.73 24.51
C GLY A 337 6.62 13.46 23.86
N PRO A 338 7.28 12.36 24.28
CA PRO A 338 8.59 12.00 23.78
C PRO A 338 8.53 11.39 22.37
N ILE A 339 9.61 11.59 21.63
CA ILE A 339 9.88 10.90 20.37
C ILE A 339 10.62 9.61 20.71
N PHE A 340 10.05 8.47 20.35
CA PHE A 340 10.67 7.17 20.53
C PHE A 340 11.46 6.80 19.28
N ILE A 341 12.74 6.47 19.43
CA ILE A 341 13.62 6.09 18.31
C ILE A 341 14.30 4.75 18.61
N ARG A 342 14.32 3.86 17.63
CA ARG A 342 14.95 2.54 17.73
C ARG A 342 16.46 2.70 17.94
N LYS A 343 17.01 2.05 18.97
CA LYS A 343 18.44 2.10 19.34
C LYS A 343 19.37 1.74 18.17
N SER A 344 18.98 0.76 17.36
CA SER A 344 19.78 0.33 16.20
C SER A 344 19.84 1.38 15.09
N PHE A 345 18.77 2.14 14.85
CA PHE A 345 18.73 3.16 13.80
C PHE A 345 19.68 4.32 14.12
N ARG A 346 19.71 4.79 15.37
CA ARG A 346 20.66 5.80 15.85
C ARG A 346 22.12 5.39 15.63
N LYS A 347 22.41 4.10 15.83
CA LYS A 347 23.77 3.54 15.66
C LYS A 347 24.15 3.32 14.19
N SER A 348 23.24 2.79 13.39
CA SER A 348 23.53 2.41 11.99
C SER A 348 23.46 3.60 11.02
N ASP A 349 22.58 4.57 11.29
CA ASP A 349 22.38 5.74 10.44
C ASP A 349 22.20 7.03 11.26
N PRO A 350 23.28 7.52 11.91
CA PRO A 350 23.21 8.68 12.80
C PRO A 350 22.77 9.96 12.09
N LYS A 351 23.06 10.11 10.79
CA LYS A 351 22.67 11.30 10.01
C LYS A 351 21.19 11.29 9.67
N ALA A 352 20.65 10.15 9.22
CA ALA A 352 19.21 10.02 9.00
C ALA A 352 18.43 10.16 10.31
N PHE A 353 18.97 9.59 11.40
CA PHE A 353 18.44 9.78 12.75
C PHE A 353 18.33 11.26 13.13
N GLU A 354 19.44 12.01 13.10
CA GLU A 354 19.46 13.43 13.51
C GLU A 354 18.46 14.24 12.68
N THR A 355 18.45 13.99 11.37
CA THR A 355 17.54 14.67 10.44
C THR A 355 16.08 14.39 10.79
N MET A 356 15.72 13.12 10.97
CA MET A 356 14.34 12.73 11.26
C MET A 356 13.89 13.10 12.65
N PHE A 357 14.77 13.03 13.64
CA PHE A 357 14.50 13.49 15.00
C PHE A 357 14.16 14.99 15.02
N ASN A 358 14.93 15.82 14.32
CA ASN A 358 14.66 17.25 14.23
C ASN A 358 13.35 17.53 13.50
N VAL A 359 13.06 16.81 12.40
CA VAL A 359 11.77 16.91 11.70
C VAL A 359 10.60 16.51 12.60
N MET A 360 10.71 15.40 13.34
CA MET A 360 9.70 14.97 14.32
C MET A 360 9.56 15.94 15.51
N SER A 361 10.57 16.78 15.75
CA SER A 361 10.52 17.88 16.71
C SER A 361 9.87 19.16 16.16
N GLY A 362 9.47 19.18 14.88
CA GLY A 362 8.83 20.31 14.22
C GLY A 362 9.74 21.13 13.31
N CYS A 363 10.98 20.68 13.05
CA CYS A 363 11.85 21.33 12.07
C CYS A 363 11.29 21.19 10.64
N LYS A 364 11.36 22.25 9.83
CA LYS A 364 10.93 22.25 8.43
C LYS A 364 12.13 22.29 7.46
N PRO A 365 12.02 21.70 6.25
CA PRO A 365 13.06 21.80 5.24
C PRO A 365 13.31 23.25 4.85
N GLY A 366 14.58 23.66 4.83
CA GLY A 366 14.99 25.03 4.47
C GLY A 366 14.73 26.11 5.51
N GLY A 367 14.31 25.74 6.73
CA GLY A 367 14.10 26.64 7.87
C GLY A 367 15.34 26.84 8.73
#